data_AF-A0A924WRH2-F1
#
_entry.id   AF-A0A924WRH2-F1
#
_cell.length_a   1.000
_cell.length_b   1.000
_cell.length_c   1.000
_cell.angle_alpha   90.00
_cell.angle_beta   90.00
_cell.angle_gamma   90.00
#
_symmetry.space_group_name_H-M   'P 1'
#
loop_
_entity.id
_entity.type
_entity.pdbx_description
1 polymer ?
#
loop_
_entity_poly.entity_id
_entity_poly.type
_entity_poly.pdbx_seq_one_letter_code
_entity_poly.pdbx_strand_id
1 'polypeptide(L)'
;MQSGERKMPSYGLHRPSGQAVVTINGRDRYLGLHRSRHSRDEYDRLIAEWLAAGRAPVDDGLTVNELVDAFRQRGDIPESHKHAYKAVMSIIVRLYGRRPATSFGPLALKAVREQMVAAGQK
;
A
#
# COMPACT_ATOMS: atom_id res chain seq x y z
N MET A 1 10.04 8.62 -26.68
CA MET A 1 11.34 8.51 -25.99
C MET A 1 11.05 7.99 -24.58
N GLN A 2 11.42 6.80 -24.08
CA GLN A 2 12.34 5.74 -24.47
C GLN A 2 11.59 4.39 -24.26
N SER A 3 11.63 3.49 -25.24
CA SER A 3 11.14 2.12 -25.08
C SER A 3 12.20 1.31 -24.35
N GLY A 4 12.32 1.51 -23.04
CA GLY A 4 13.07 0.57 -22.20
C GLY A 4 12.32 -0.75 -22.21
N GLU A 5 12.96 -1.82 -22.69
CA GLU A 5 12.45 -3.18 -22.49
C GLU A 5 12.11 -3.36 -21.01
N ARG A 6 10.81 -3.46 -20.70
CA ARG A 6 10.34 -3.78 -19.36
C ARG A 6 10.82 -5.19 -19.02
N LYS A 7 11.98 -5.28 -18.35
CA LYS A 7 12.54 -6.51 -17.81
C LYS A 7 11.53 -7.16 -16.87
N MET A 8 11.58 -8.49 -16.76
CA MET A 8 10.73 -9.22 -15.81
C MET A 8 10.95 -8.64 -14.40
N PRO A 9 9.87 -8.27 -13.69
CA PRO A 9 9.94 -7.87 -12.30
C PRO A 9 10.63 -8.94 -11.46
N SER A 10 11.59 -8.54 -10.63
CA SER A 10 12.37 -9.49 -9.83
C SER A 10 11.63 -9.88 -8.54
N TYR A 11 11.69 -11.15 -8.20
CA TYR A 11 11.31 -11.65 -6.89
C TYR A 11 12.40 -11.32 -5.87
N GLY A 12 12.11 -10.37 -4.98
CA GLY A 12 13.03 -9.83 -3.98
C GLY A 12 12.69 -10.21 -2.54
N LEU A 13 13.66 -9.98 -1.66
CA LEU A 13 13.48 -10.07 -0.20
C LEU A 13 13.49 -8.66 0.40
N HIS A 14 12.39 -8.28 1.02
CA HIS A 14 12.36 -7.12 1.90
C HIS A 14 12.97 -7.50 3.25
N ARG A 15 14.28 -7.23 3.39
CA ARG A 15 15.11 -7.64 4.54
C ARG A 15 14.51 -7.28 5.91
N PRO A 16 13.94 -6.08 6.15
CA PRO A 16 13.41 -5.72 7.46
C PRO A 16 12.22 -6.57 7.91
N SER A 17 11.40 -7.07 6.98
CA SER A 17 10.18 -7.82 7.32
C SER A 17 10.26 -9.31 7.01
N GLY A 18 11.34 -9.78 6.37
CA GLY A 18 11.46 -11.17 5.92
C GLY A 18 10.49 -11.56 4.79
N GLN A 19 9.78 -10.59 4.21
CA GLN A 19 8.74 -10.85 3.21
C GLN A 19 9.31 -10.84 1.79
N ALA A 20 8.74 -11.67 0.94
CA ALA A 20 8.89 -11.60 -0.50
C ALA A 20 8.25 -10.31 -1.02
N VAL A 21 8.92 -9.67 -1.99
CA VAL A 21 8.44 -8.45 -2.63
C VAL A 21 8.73 -8.48 -4.13
N VAL A 22 7.82 -8.00 -4.95
CA VAL A 22 8.03 -7.77 -6.39
C VAL A 22 7.65 -6.35 -6.75
N THR A 23 8.50 -5.64 -7.50
CA THR A 23 8.23 -4.26 -7.93
C THR A 23 7.66 -4.27 -9.34
N ILE A 24 6.37 -3.99 -9.49
CA ILE A 24 5.68 -3.93 -10.78
C ILE A 24 5.30 -2.48 -11.05
N ASN A 25 5.77 -1.91 -12.16
CA ASN A 25 5.52 -0.52 -12.56
C ASN A 25 5.81 0.50 -11.45
N GLY A 26 6.89 0.30 -10.70
CA GLY A 26 7.33 1.20 -9.63
C GLY A 26 6.60 1.02 -8.28
N ARG A 27 5.70 0.03 -8.17
CA ARG A 27 5.02 -0.31 -6.91
C ARG A 27 5.48 -1.64 -6.35
N ASP A 28 5.82 -1.66 -5.07
CA ASP A 28 6.21 -2.87 -4.34
C ASP A 28 4.98 -3.68 -3.91
N ARG A 29 4.95 -4.95 -4.29
CA ARG A 29 3.92 -5.91 -3.91
C ARG A 29 4.51 -6.96 -3.00
N TYR A 30 4.02 -7.05 -1.77
CA TYR A 30 4.46 -8.05 -0.80
C TYR A 30 3.68 -9.35 -0.97
N LEU A 31 4.40 -10.47 -1.00
CA LEU A 31 3.86 -11.78 -1.38
C LEU A 31 3.77 -12.72 -0.17
N GLY A 32 4.00 -12.21 1.04
CA GLY A 32 4.11 -13.01 2.26
C GLY A 32 5.54 -13.46 2.54
N LEU A 33 5.71 -14.53 3.34
CA LEU A 33 7.02 -14.98 3.81
C LEU A 33 7.94 -15.34 2.63
N HIS A 34 9.16 -14.81 2.62
CA HIS A 34 10.11 -15.07 1.54
C HIS A 34 10.51 -16.54 1.47
N ARG A 35 10.53 -17.09 0.24
CA ARG A 35 10.81 -18.50 -0.11
C ARG A 35 9.75 -19.49 0.36
N SER A 36 8.57 -19.02 0.76
CA SER A 36 7.43 -19.89 0.96
C SER A 36 6.80 -20.30 -0.38
N ARG A 37 6.10 -21.44 -0.39
CA ARG A 37 5.30 -21.86 -1.55
C ARG A 37 4.26 -20.79 -1.90
N HIS A 38 3.59 -20.25 -0.89
CA HIS A 38 2.60 -19.19 -1.05
C HIS A 38 3.16 -17.94 -1.73
N SER A 39 4.34 -17.46 -1.33
CA SER A 39 4.91 -16.26 -1.94
C SER A 39 5.42 -16.46 -3.36
N ARG A 40 5.76 -17.70 -3.74
CA ARG A 40 6.05 -18.06 -5.14
C ARG A 40 4.78 -18.14 -5.97
N ASP A 41 3.73 -18.77 -5.45
CA ASP A 41 2.44 -18.85 -6.14
C ASP A 41 1.87 -17.44 -6.40
N GLU A 42 1.95 -16.52 -5.43
CA GLU A 42 1.53 -15.13 -5.60
C GLU A 42 2.42 -14.35 -6.58
N TYR A 43 3.74 -14.62 -6.60
CA TYR A 43 4.62 -14.05 -7.61
C TYR A 43 4.20 -14.48 -9.01
N ASP A 44 4.03 -15.78 -9.23
CA ASP A 44 3.67 -16.34 -10.54
C ASP A 44 2.30 -15.81 -11.00
N ARG A 45 1.32 -15.71 -10.10
CA ARG A 45 0.02 -15.09 -10.37
C ARG A 45 0.15 -13.65 -10.85
N LEU A 46 0.85 -12.80 -10.08
CA LEU A 46 0.98 -11.37 -10.40
C LEU A 46 1.75 -11.13 -11.70
N ILE A 47 2.78 -11.94 -11.97
CA ILE A 47 3.53 -11.87 -13.23
C ILE A 47 2.65 -12.30 -14.40
N ALA A 48 1.86 -13.37 -14.25
CA ALA A 48 0.95 -13.82 -15.29
C ALA A 48 -0.14 -12.76 -15.60
N GLU A 49 -0.75 -12.17 -14.57
CA GLU A 49 -1.72 -11.07 -14.70
C GLU A 49 -1.09 -9.86 -15.39
N TRP A 50 0.11 -9.45 -14.98
CA TRP A 50 0.83 -8.34 -15.59
C TRP A 50 1.18 -8.60 -17.07
N LEU A 51 1.62 -9.82 -17.41
CA LEU A 51 1.90 -10.20 -18.79
C LEU A 51 0.63 -10.22 -19.65
N ALA A 52 -0.47 -10.78 -19.13
CA ALA A 52 -1.77 -10.81 -19.81
C ALA A 52 -2.34 -9.40 -20.04
N ALA A 53 -2.11 -8.48 -19.11
CA ALA A 53 -2.45 -7.06 -19.25
C ALA A 53 -1.53 -6.30 -20.22
N GLY A 54 -0.68 -6.98 -21.01
CA GLY A 54 0.23 -6.31 -21.95
C GLY A 54 1.33 -5.50 -21.25
N ARG A 55 1.77 -5.96 -20.07
CA ARG A 55 2.69 -5.25 -19.16
C ARG A 55 2.12 -3.94 -18.61
N ALA A 56 0.81 -3.70 -18.76
CA ALA A 56 0.13 -2.53 -18.21
C ALA A 56 0.09 -2.57 -16.66
N PRO A 57 -0.22 -1.44 -16.00
CA PRO A 57 -0.47 -1.42 -14.56
C PRO A 57 -1.56 -2.43 -14.19
N VAL A 58 -1.24 -3.37 -13.28
CA VAL A 58 -2.27 -4.14 -12.58
C VAL A 58 -2.91 -3.17 -11.59
N ASP A 59 -4.10 -2.68 -11.94
CA ASP A 59 -4.82 -1.68 -11.16
C ASP A 59 -5.62 -2.36 -10.04
N ASP A 60 -4.98 -2.50 -8.87
CA ASP A 60 -5.65 -2.92 -7.64
C ASP A 60 -6.25 -1.73 -6.87
N GLY A 61 -6.35 -0.55 -7.52
CA GLY A 61 -6.72 0.71 -6.90
C GLY A 61 -5.58 1.31 -6.05
N LEU A 62 -5.90 2.41 -5.36
CA LEU A 62 -4.97 3.06 -4.42
C LEU A 62 -4.88 2.25 -3.14
N THR A 63 -3.68 2.12 -2.59
CA THR A 63 -3.53 1.78 -1.16
C THR A 63 -3.98 2.95 -0.29
N VAL A 64 -4.28 2.69 0.98
CA VAL A 64 -4.62 3.75 1.94
C VAL A 64 -3.51 4.78 2.05
N ASN A 65 -2.24 4.37 2.01
CA ASN A 65 -1.12 5.32 2.08
C ASN A 65 -1.08 6.24 0.85
N GLU A 66 -1.22 5.68 -0.36
CA GLU A 66 -1.26 6.47 -1.59
C GLU A 66 -2.47 7.42 -1.61
N LEU A 67 -3.63 6.99 -1.08
CA LEU A 67 -4.80 7.85 -0.95
C LEU A 67 -4.55 9.01 0.04
N VAL A 68 -3.91 8.74 1.17
CA VAL A 68 -3.54 9.77 2.16
C VAL A 68 -2.54 10.76 1.58
N ASP A 69 -1.55 10.30 0.82
CA ASP A 69 -0.57 11.18 0.18
C ASP A 69 -1.22 12.03 -0.92
N ALA A 70 -2.10 11.45 -1.73
CA ALA A 70 -2.88 12.20 -2.73
C ALA A 70 -3.79 13.25 -2.05
N PHE A 71 -4.44 12.91 -0.94
CA PHE A 71 -5.25 13.85 -0.18
C PHE A 71 -4.42 15.03 0.37
N ARG A 72 -3.22 14.76 0.91
CA ARG A 72 -2.31 15.81 1.40
C ARG A 72 -1.88 16.77 0.31
N GLN A 73 -1.56 16.25 -0.88
CA GLN A 73 -1.14 17.07 -2.03
C GLN A 73 -2.24 18.01 -2.52
N ARG A 74 -3.51 17.66 -2.30
CA ARG A 74 -4.63 18.54 -2.65
C ARG A 74 -4.69 19.81 -1.80
N GLY A 75 -4.10 19.79 -0.60
CA GLY A 75 -3.88 21.00 0.21
C GLY A 75 -5.11 21.55 0.92
N ASP A 76 -6.24 20.85 0.93
CA ASP A 76 -7.53 21.34 1.48
C ASP A 76 -7.65 21.26 3.01
N ILE A 77 -6.53 21.23 3.76
CA ILE A 77 -6.56 21.11 5.22
C ILE A 77 -6.36 22.49 5.84
N PRO A 78 -7.35 23.05 6.57
CA PRO A 78 -7.19 24.28 7.33
C PRO A 78 -6.01 24.18 8.31
N GLU A 79 -5.26 25.27 8.48
CA GLU A 79 -4.08 25.30 9.37
C GLU A 79 -4.42 24.83 10.80
N SER A 80 -5.58 25.27 11.31
CA SER A 80 -6.10 24.90 12.63
C SER A 80 -6.35 23.40 12.81
N HIS A 81 -6.54 22.65 11.73
CA HIS A 81 -6.84 21.22 11.76
C HIS A 81 -5.62 20.33 11.47
N LYS A 82 -4.48 20.90 11.05
CA LYS A 82 -3.30 20.10 10.65
C LYS A 82 -2.78 19.17 11.74
N HIS A 83 -2.81 19.58 13.01
CA HIS A 83 -2.31 18.75 14.11
C HIS A 83 -3.17 17.51 14.33
N ALA A 84 -4.49 17.69 14.42
CA ALA A 84 -5.44 16.59 14.51
C ALA A 84 -5.34 15.68 13.28
N TYR A 85 -5.28 16.26 12.08
CA TYR A 85 -5.16 15.51 10.84
C TYR A 85 -3.88 14.66 10.79
N LYS A 86 -2.74 15.22 11.18
CA LYS A 86 -1.47 14.50 11.23
C LYS A 86 -1.54 13.29 12.15
N ALA A 87 -2.16 13.43 13.31
CA ALA A 87 -2.25 12.35 14.28
C ALA A 87 -3.18 11.22 13.82
N VAL A 88 -4.37 11.55 13.29
CA VAL A 88 -5.28 10.54 12.72
C VAL A 88 -4.64 9.83 11.52
N MET A 89 -4.04 10.58 10.60
CA MET A 89 -3.39 10.00 9.41
C MET A 89 -2.22 9.10 9.77
N SER A 90 -1.46 9.43 10.83
CA SER A 90 -0.39 8.57 11.33
C SER A 90 -0.92 7.21 11.79
N ILE A 91 -2.04 7.19 12.52
CA ILE A 91 -2.69 5.95 12.97
C ILE A 91 -3.22 5.15 11.76
N ILE A 92 -3.89 5.82 10.82
CA ILE A 92 -4.41 5.20 9.60
C ILE A 92 -3.29 4.56 8.78
N VAL A 93 -2.21 5.29 8.49
CA VAL A 93 -1.08 4.78 7.72
C VAL A 93 -0.39 3.62 8.44
N ARG A 94 -0.22 3.73 9.77
CA ARG A 94 0.39 2.68 10.59
C ARG A 94 -0.40 1.37 10.55
N LEU A 95 -1.74 1.43 10.66
CA LEU A 95 -2.58 0.23 10.73
C LEU A 95 -2.98 -0.31 9.35
N TYR A 96 -3.25 0.57 8.40
CA TYR A 96 -3.92 0.24 7.14
C TYR A 96 -3.17 0.71 5.89
N GLY A 97 -2.04 1.41 6.02
CA GLY A 97 -1.38 2.10 4.89
C GLY A 97 -1.10 1.21 3.69
N ARG A 98 -0.79 -0.08 3.90
CA ARG A 98 -0.49 -1.05 2.84
C ARG A 98 -1.71 -1.78 2.29
N ARG A 99 -2.89 -1.57 2.87
CA ARG A 99 -4.12 -2.19 2.41
C ARG A 99 -4.73 -1.41 1.24
N PRO A 100 -5.46 -2.07 0.33
CA PRO A 100 -6.27 -1.38 -0.66
C PRO A 100 -7.25 -0.43 0.03
N ALA A 101 -7.39 0.80 -0.47
CA ALA A 101 -8.31 1.80 0.06
C ALA A 101 -9.77 1.31 -0.01
N THR A 102 -10.10 0.51 -1.01
CA THR A 102 -11.40 -0.17 -1.14
C THR A 102 -11.71 -1.13 0.01
N SER A 103 -10.69 -1.61 0.72
CA SER A 103 -10.86 -2.46 1.92
C SER A 103 -10.97 -1.67 3.23
N PHE A 104 -10.83 -0.35 3.18
CA PHE A 104 -10.94 0.52 4.35
C PHE A 104 -12.41 0.87 4.63
N GLY A 105 -13.08 0.00 5.40
CA GLY A 105 -14.51 0.13 5.73
C GLY A 105 -14.79 0.59 7.18
N PRO A 106 -16.06 0.49 7.63
CA PRO A 106 -16.50 0.96 8.96
C PRO A 106 -15.75 0.34 10.15
N LEU A 107 -15.39 -0.94 10.05
CA LEU A 107 -14.61 -1.61 11.11
C LEU A 107 -13.18 -1.07 11.21
N ALA A 108 -12.56 -0.73 10.08
CA ALA A 108 -11.25 -0.10 10.07
C ALA A 108 -11.30 1.29 10.74
N LEU A 109 -12.35 2.06 10.44
CA LEU A 109 -12.58 3.35 11.09
C LEU A 109 -12.81 3.22 12.61
N LYS A 110 -13.57 2.21 13.04
CA LYS A 110 -13.78 1.91 14.46
C LYS A 110 -12.45 1.62 15.17
N ALA A 111 -11.58 0.81 14.58
CA ALA A 111 -10.27 0.49 15.14
C ALA A 111 -9.34 1.71 15.22
N VAL A 112 -9.35 2.59 14.21
CA VAL A 112 -8.61 3.86 14.25
C VAL A 112 -9.08 4.72 15.41
N ARG A 113 -10.40 4.86 15.60
CA ARG A 113 -10.98 5.61 16.72
C ARG A 113 -10.55 5.04 18.08
N GLU A 114 -10.57 3.72 18.24
CA GLU A 114 -10.11 3.06 19.48
C GLU A 114 -8.64 3.36 19.77
N GLN A 115 -7.79 3.40 18.74
CA GLN A 115 -6.39 3.82 18.91
C GLN A 115 -6.23 5.29 19.27
N MET A 116 -7.06 6.19 18.73
CA MET A 116 -7.05 7.61 19.10
C MET A 116 -7.40 7.81 20.58
N VAL A 117 -8.46 7.13 21.04
CA VAL A 117 -8.86 7.14 22.45
C VAL A 117 -7.75 6.62 23.35
N ALA A 118 -7.12 5.50 22.98
CA ALA A 118 -5.99 4.93 23.71
C ALA A 118 -4.76 5.86 23.75
N ALA A 119 -4.54 6.65 22.70
CA ALA A 119 -3.47 7.65 22.62
C ALA A 119 -3.82 8.98 23.33
N GLY A 120 -4.98 9.08 23.98
CA GLY A 120 -5.42 10.29 24.67
C GLY A 120 -5.84 11.43 23.75
N GLN A 121 -6.05 11.15 22.45
CA GLN A 121 -6.55 12.14 21.50
C GLN A 121 -8.08 12.10 21.49
N LYS A 122 -8.69 13.17 22.02
CA LYS A 122 -10.14 13.41 21.99
C LYS A 122 -10.51 14.36 20.87
#